data_AF-A0A4Q5NNZ7-F1
#
_entry.id   AF-A0A4Q5NNZ7-F1
#
_cell.length_a   1.000
_cell.length_b   1.000
_cell.length_c   1.000
_cell.angle_alpha   90.00
_cell.angle_beta   90.00
_cell.angle_gamma   90.00
#
_symmetry.space_group_name_H-M   'P 1'
#
loop_
_entity.id
_entity.type
_entity.pdbx_description
1 polymer ?
#
loop_
_entity_poly.entity_id
_entity_poly.type
_entity_poly.pdbx_seq_one_letter_code
_entity_poly.pdbx_strand_id
1 'polypeptide(L)'
;MITTLCPTATSFSPSRHAPQNKAEGYLRHESKLRQLLPFPEEEWARLHLALGVNATRVGHWLANASPTLRHRYQLALVQQANSVAIGDYLLLHDPVEDEPQWRTAFEEAEEMLAFELELAGIGDGPNFCFFLWNEKARFLKEEFGLEWFSPAQMNPFVRFA
;
A
#
# COMPACT_ATOMS: atom_id res chain seq x y z
N MET A 1 66.11 -3.37 -9.69
CA MET A 1 65.50 -2.37 -8.77
C MET A 1 63.98 -2.58 -8.90
N ILE A 2 63.33 -3.36 -8.02
CA ILE A 2 62.71 -2.94 -6.74
C ILE A 2 61.68 -1.82 -7.03
N THR A 3 60.35 -1.91 -6.88
CA THR A 3 59.39 -2.64 -6.00
C THR A 3 57.99 -2.46 -6.65
N THR A 4 57.09 -3.44 -6.80
CA THR A 4 56.00 -3.85 -5.86
C THR A 4 55.27 -2.63 -5.23
N LEU A 5 53.94 -2.44 -5.35
CA LEU A 5 52.91 -3.20 -4.61
C LEU A 5 51.49 -2.95 -5.15
N CYS A 6 50.74 -4.04 -5.33
CA CYS A 6 49.29 -4.09 -5.08
C CYS A 6 49.10 -4.45 -3.59
N PRO A 7 47.99 -4.02 -2.95
CA PRO A 7 47.29 -4.99 -2.09
C PRO A 7 45.76 -4.94 -2.19
N THR A 8 45.21 -6.13 -2.50
CA THR A 8 44.11 -6.85 -1.83
C THR A 8 42.81 -6.14 -1.44
N ALA A 9 41.73 -6.67 -2.03
CA ALA A 9 40.36 -6.57 -1.55
C ALA A 9 40.21 -7.17 -0.14
N THR A 10 39.61 -6.40 0.76
CA THR A 10 39.21 -6.86 2.10
C THR A 10 37.96 -7.73 1.97
N SER A 11 38.08 -9.01 2.33
CA SER A 11 36.96 -9.92 2.47
C SER A 11 36.04 -9.48 3.60
N PHE A 12 34.77 -9.23 3.30
CA PHE A 12 33.72 -8.99 4.29
C PHE A 12 33.31 -10.34 4.91
N SER A 13 33.68 -10.55 6.18
CA SER A 13 33.19 -11.70 6.97
C SER A 13 31.81 -11.35 7.55
N PRO A 14 30.73 -12.08 7.22
CA PRO A 14 29.44 -11.86 7.86
C PRO A 14 29.53 -12.33 9.32
N SER A 15 29.27 -11.41 10.25
CA SER A 15 29.14 -11.71 11.68
C SER A 15 28.01 -12.73 11.90
N ARG A 16 28.39 -13.99 12.15
CA ARG A 16 27.47 -15.05 12.56
C ARG A 16 27.22 -14.97 14.05
N HIS A 17 26.36 -14.07 14.54
CA HIS A 17 25.64 -14.24 15.81
C HIS A 17 24.47 -13.25 15.88
N ALA A 18 23.44 -13.47 15.06
CA ALA A 18 22.10 -13.05 15.47
C ALA A 18 21.64 -14.04 16.56
N PRO A 19 21.19 -13.57 17.75
CA PRO A 19 20.75 -14.48 18.80
C PRO A 19 19.54 -15.28 18.31
N GLN A 20 19.65 -16.62 18.31
CA GLN A 20 18.62 -17.57 17.85
C GLN A 20 17.22 -17.27 18.43
N ASN A 21 17.16 -16.74 19.66
CA ASN A 21 15.92 -16.33 20.32
C ASN A 21 15.15 -15.20 19.61
N LYS A 22 15.83 -14.28 18.90
CA LYS A 22 15.13 -13.21 18.16
C LYS A 22 14.53 -13.73 16.86
N ALA A 23 15.20 -14.66 16.19
CA ALA A 23 14.70 -15.28 14.96
C ALA A 23 13.49 -16.19 15.26
N GLU A 24 13.53 -16.97 16.34
CA GLU A 24 12.37 -17.79 16.75
C GLU A 24 11.18 -16.93 17.19
N GLY A 25 11.42 -15.81 17.88
CA GLY A 25 10.37 -14.86 18.24
C GLY A 25 9.70 -14.25 17.00
N TYR A 26 10.50 -13.87 16.00
CA TYR A 26 10.04 -13.35 14.72
C TYR A 26 9.17 -14.37 13.97
N LEU A 27 9.65 -15.61 13.83
CA LEU A 27 8.93 -16.69 13.13
C LEU A 27 7.61 -17.08 13.83
N ARG A 28 7.59 -17.14 15.17
CA ARG A 28 6.35 -17.40 15.93
C ARG A 28 5.34 -16.26 15.78
N HIS A 29 5.80 -15.02 15.73
CA HIS A 29 4.92 -13.87 15.58
C HIS A 29 4.34 -13.79 14.16
N GLU A 30 5.18 -14.03 13.15
CA GLU A 30 4.77 -14.14 11.75
C GLU A 30 3.74 -15.26 11.55
N SER A 31 3.94 -16.43 12.19
CA SER A 31 2.97 -17.53 12.14
C SER A 31 1.59 -17.17 12.70
N LYS A 32 1.52 -16.29 13.70
CA LYS A 32 0.23 -15.82 14.27
C LYS A 32 -0.47 -14.83 13.35
N LEU A 33 0.28 -13.94 12.70
CA LEU A 33 -0.26 -13.00 11.71
C LEU A 33 -0.77 -13.72 10.46
N ARG A 34 -0.07 -14.76 10.01
CA ARG A 34 -0.49 -15.64 8.90
C ARG A 34 -1.79 -16.40 9.21
N GLN A 35 -2.12 -16.67 10.47
CA GLN A 35 -3.40 -17.28 10.87
C GLN A 35 -4.57 -16.28 10.84
N LEU A 36 -4.31 -15.00 11.11
CA LEU A 36 -5.34 -13.94 11.11
C LEU A 36 -5.66 -13.42 9.71
N LEU A 37 -4.72 -13.57 8.79
CA LEU A 37 -4.77 -13.09 7.43
C LEU A 37 -4.36 -14.25 6.51
N PRO A 38 -5.31 -15.12 6.10
CA PRO A 38 -5.02 -16.36 5.38
C PRO A 38 -4.68 -16.09 3.91
N PHE A 39 -3.73 -15.19 3.67
CA PHE A 39 -3.16 -14.96 2.35
C PHE A 39 -2.22 -16.13 2.00
N PRO A 40 -2.30 -16.66 0.78
CA PRO A 40 -1.24 -17.49 0.18
C PRO A 40 0.14 -16.83 0.35
N GLU A 41 1.19 -17.64 0.46
CA GLU A 41 2.56 -17.15 0.67
C GLU A 41 3.03 -16.19 -0.44
N GLU A 42 2.58 -16.43 -1.68
CA GLU A 42 2.87 -15.59 -2.83
C GLU A 42 2.24 -14.18 -2.70
N GLU A 43 1.08 -14.05 -2.06
CA GLU A 43 0.40 -12.77 -1.86
C GLU A 43 1.08 -11.92 -0.78
N TRP A 44 1.67 -12.55 0.24
CA TRP A 44 2.50 -11.86 1.23
C TRP A 44 3.74 -11.21 0.62
N ALA A 45 4.41 -11.89 -0.31
CA ALA A 45 5.55 -11.35 -1.04
C ALA A 45 5.14 -10.15 -1.91
N ARG A 46 3.98 -10.22 -2.55
CA ARG A 46 3.43 -9.10 -3.35
C ARG A 46 3.05 -7.90 -2.50
N LEU A 47 2.43 -8.13 -1.34
CA LEU A 47 2.15 -7.07 -0.36
C LEU A 47 3.41 -6.32 0.06
N HIS A 48 4.49 -7.06 0.31
CA HIS A 48 5.78 -6.48 0.64
C HIS A 48 6.31 -5.57 -0.47
N LEU A 49 6.24 -6.02 -1.72
CA LEU A 49 6.69 -5.25 -2.89
C LEU A 49 5.81 -4.01 -3.14
N ALA A 50 4.48 -4.17 -3.11
CA ALA A 50 3.54 -3.08 -3.36
C ALA A 50 3.68 -1.97 -2.30
N LEU A 51 3.75 -2.34 -1.04
CA LEU A 51 3.74 -1.37 0.05
C LEU A 51 5.15 -0.89 0.46
N GLY A 52 6.21 -1.48 -0.10
CA GLY A 52 7.60 -1.13 0.21
C GLY A 52 8.01 -1.37 1.67
N VAL A 53 7.28 -2.21 2.41
CA VAL A 53 7.47 -2.48 3.85
C VAL A 53 7.40 -3.96 4.16
N ASN A 54 8.14 -4.44 5.17
CA ASN A 54 8.22 -5.87 5.45
C ASN A 54 6.84 -6.50 5.79
N ALA A 55 6.69 -7.78 5.45
CA ALA A 55 5.44 -8.52 5.62
C ALA A 55 4.89 -8.47 7.06
N THR A 56 5.76 -8.49 8.08
CA THR A 56 5.34 -8.38 9.48
C THR A 56 4.64 -7.05 9.78
N ARG A 57 5.19 -5.92 9.32
CA ARG A 57 4.59 -4.60 9.54
C ARG A 57 3.25 -4.47 8.82
N VAL A 58 3.17 -4.98 7.60
CA VAL A 58 1.91 -5.06 6.83
C VAL A 58 0.88 -5.91 7.55
N GLY A 59 1.28 -7.09 8.05
CA GLY A 59 0.39 -7.99 8.77
C GLY A 59 -0.16 -7.40 10.06
N HIS A 60 0.67 -6.68 10.82
CA HIS A 60 0.19 -5.93 12.00
C HIS A 60 -0.80 -4.84 11.64
N TRP A 61 -0.54 -4.10 10.56
CA TRP A 61 -1.43 -3.05 10.12
C TRP A 61 -2.79 -3.63 9.66
N LEU A 62 -2.78 -4.65 8.80
CA LEU A 62 -3.99 -5.34 8.33
C LEU A 62 -4.78 -6.00 9.47
N ALA A 63 -4.11 -6.55 10.49
CA ALA A 63 -4.80 -7.13 11.65
C ALA A 63 -5.68 -6.12 12.39
N ASN A 64 -5.33 -4.82 12.34
CA ASN A 64 -6.09 -3.73 12.96
C ASN A 64 -7.01 -2.99 11.97
N ALA A 65 -6.90 -3.27 10.66
CA ALA A 65 -7.76 -2.68 9.64
C ALA A 65 -9.20 -3.23 9.74
N SER A 66 -10.17 -2.44 9.26
CA SER A 66 -11.57 -2.89 9.20
C SER A 66 -11.72 -4.12 8.30
N PRO A 67 -12.73 -4.98 8.52
CA PRO A 67 -12.98 -6.12 7.64
C PRO A 67 -13.14 -5.72 6.17
N THR A 68 -13.84 -4.61 5.88
CA THR A 68 -14.01 -4.09 4.52
C THR A 68 -12.67 -3.70 3.90
N LEU A 69 -11.85 -2.92 4.61
CA LEU A 69 -10.55 -2.49 4.11
C LEU A 69 -9.64 -3.69 3.84
N ARG A 70 -9.60 -4.66 4.77
CA ARG A 70 -8.87 -5.91 4.54
C ARG A 70 -9.33 -6.60 3.26
N HIS A 71 -10.64 -6.73 3.07
CA HIS A 71 -11.21 -7.36 1.89
C HIS A 71 -10.80 -6.63 0.60
N ARG A 72 -10.88 -5.29 0.58
CA ARG A 72 -10.45 -4.46 -0.55
C ARG A 72 -8.97 -4.65 -0.87
N TYR A 73 -8.10 -4.78 0.13
CA TYR A 73 -6.69 -5.13 -0.09
C TYR A 73 -6.51 -6.49 -0.76
N GLN A 74 -7.24 -7.52 -0.32
CA GLN A 74 -7.12 -8.84 -0.95
C GLN A 74 -7.51 -8.78 -2.42
N LEU A 75 -8.62 -8.10 -2.72
CA LEU A 75 -9.08 -7.89 -4.09
C LEU A 75 -8.04 -7.12 -4.92
N ALA A 76 -7.49 -6.02 -4.37
CA ALA A 76 -6.49 -5.19 -5.04
C ALA A 76 -5.24 -6.00 -5.39
N LEU A 77 -4.76 -6.84 -4.48
CA LEU A 77 -3.58 -7.68 -4.73
C LEU A 77 -3.83 -8.74 -5.80
N VAL A 78 -5.02 -9.33 -5.83
CA VAL A 78 -5.39 -10.33 -6.83
C VAL A 78 -5.54 -9.69 -8.21
N GLN A 79 -6.17 -8.52 -8.29
CA GLN A 79 -6.37 -7.80 -9.55
C GLN A 79 -5.07 -7.18 -10.06
N GLN A 80 -4.30 -6.51 -9.20
CA GLN A 80 -3.04 -5.86 -9.55
C GLN A 80 -1.85 -6.82 -9.70
N ALA A 81 -1.99 -8.09 -9.32
CA ALA A 81 -1.05 -9.12 -9.77
C ALA A 81 -0.94 -9.20 -11.31
N ASN A 82 -1.88 -8.58 -12.02
CA ASN A 82 -1.91 -8.47 -13.48
C ASN A 82 -1.56 -7.06 -14.01
N SER A 83 -1.28 -6.07 -13.15
CA SER A 83 -1.06 -4.67 -13.54
C SER A 83 0.43 -4.31 -13.62
N VAL A 84 0.80 -3.59 -14.68
CA VAL A 84 2.17 -3.18 -15.01
C VAL A 84 2.71 -2.19 -13.96
N ALA A 85 3.93 -2.43 -13.47
CA ALA A 85 4.61 -1.59 -12.50
C ALA A 85 4.91 -0.18 -13.05
N ILE A 86 4.62 0.87 -12.27
CA ILE A 86 5.08 2.23 -12.56
C ILE A 86 6.45 2.38 -11.87
N GLY A 87 7.53 1.98 -12.56
CA GLY A 87 8.86 1.89 -11.96
C GLY A 87 8.99 0.71 -10.99
N ASP A 88 9.65 0.90 -9.84
CA ASP A 88 9.89 -0.16 -8.84
C ASP A 88 8.74 -0.32 -7.81
N TYR A 89 7.69 0.51 -7.87
CA TYR A 89 6.62 0.53 -6.86
C TYR A 89 5.24 0.26 -7.49
N LEU A 90 4.46 -0.60 -6.84
CA LEU A 90 3.05 -0.88 -7.18
C LEU A 90 2.15 -0.14 -6.19
N LEU A 91 1.51 0.95 -6.63
CA LEU A 91 0.49 1.63 -5.83
C LEU A 91 -0.84 0.89 -5.97
N LEU A 92 -1.41 0.51 -4.82
CA LEU A 92 -2.74 -0.07 -4.76
C LEU A 92 -3.80 1.00 -5.00
N HIS A 93 -4.80 0.73 -5.84
CA HIS A 93 -6.05 1.50 -5.92
C HIS A 93 -7.21 0.66 -5.37
N ASP A 94 -8.35 1.28 -5.06
CA ASP A 94 -9.50 0.51 -4.59
C ASP A 94 -10.13 -0.25 -5.78
N PRO A 95 -10.22 -1.59 -5.74
CA PRO A 95 -10.84 -2.42 -6.78
C PRO A 95 -12.23 -1.99 -7.23
N VAL A 96 -12.96 -1.28 -6.35
CA VAL A 96 -14.29 -0.79 -6.69
C VAL A 96 -14.29 0.26 -7.79
N GLU A 97 -13.16 0.93 -8.00
CA GLU A 97 -12.97 1.88 -9.10
C GLU A 97 -13.07 1.20 -10.48
N ASP A 98 -12.74 -0.09 -10.56
CA ASP A 98 -12.80 -0.88 -11.80
C ASP A 98 -14.17 -1.53 -12.04
N GLU A 99 -15.04 -1.54 -11.03
CA GLU A 99 -16.35 -2.19 -11.11
C GLU A 99 -17.31 -1.35 -11.98
N PRO A 100 -17.81 -1.87 -13.13
CA PRO A 100 -18.61 -1.08 -14.07
C PRO A 100 -19.88 -0.46 -13.47
N GLN A 101 -20.44 -1.09 -12.44
CA GLN A 101 -21.65 -0.63 -11.75
C GLN A 101 -21.46 0.68 -10.98
N TRP A 102 -20.22 1.03 -10.62
CA TRP A 102 -19.90 2.26 -9.89
C TRP A 102 -19.36 3.38 -10.77
N ARG A 103 -19.15 3.12 -12.07
CA ARG A 103 -18.57 4.11 -13.00
C ARG A 103 -19.28 5.46 -12.93
N THR A 104 -20.61 5.47 -13.01
CA THR A 104 -21.40 6.71 -12.94
C THR A 104 -21.26 7.42 -11.61
N ALA A 105 -21.17 6.70 -10.49
CA ALA A 105 -20.93 7.31 -9.18
C ALA A 105 -19.58 8.05 -9.11
N PHE A 106 -18.54 7.45 -9.70
CA PHE A 106 -17.22 8.06 -9.78
C PHE A 106 -17.18 9.28 -10.71
N GLU A 107 -17.82 9.20 -11.87
CA GLU A 107 -17.96 10.33 -12.80
C GLU A 107 -18.68 11.52 -12.14
N GLU A 108 -19.82 11.28 -11.49
CA GLU A 108 -20.57 12.32 -10.78
C GLU A 108 -19.79 12.92 -9.60
N ALA A 109 -19.04 12.08 -8.86
CA ALA A 109 -18.19 12.57 -7.78
C ALA A 109 -17.09 13.50 -8.31
N GLU A 110 -16.48 13.17 -9.44
CA GLU A 110 -15.43 13.99 -10.04
C GLU A 110 -15.96 15.31 -10.60
N GLU A 111 -17.13 15.30 -11.23
CA GLU A 111 -17.81 16.52 -11.71
C GLU A 111 -18.19 17.44 -10.54
N MET A 112 -18.74 16.88 -9.47
CA MET A 112 -19.09 17.63 -8.26
C MET A 112 -17.85 18.29 -7.64
N LEU A 113 -16.76 17.53 -7.46
CA LEU A 113 -15.53 18.05 -6.87
C LEU A 113 -14.92 19.15 -7.74
N ALA A 114 -14.91 18.97 -9.07
CA ALA A 114 -14.42 20.01 -9.98
C ALA A 114 -15.22 21.31 -9.83
N PHE A 115 -16.54 21.22 -9.73
CA PHE A 115 -17.42 22.37 -9.53
C PHE A 115 -17.19 23.06 -8.17
N GLU A 116 -17.11 22.29 -7.07
CA GLU A 116 -16.86 22.85 -5.73
C GLU A 116 -15.51 23.56 -5.65
N LEU A 117 -14.48 22.98 -6.26
CA LEU A 117 -13.15 23.58 -6.31
C LEU A 117 -13.13 24.89 -7.10
N GLU A 118 -13.79 24.93 -8.25
CA GLU A 118 -13.94 26.14 -9.06
C GLU A 118 -14.66 27.24 -8.27
N LEU A 119 -15.76 26.89 -7.60
CA LEU A 119 -16.55 27.84 -6.80
C LEU A 119 -15.78 28.38 -5.60
N ALA A 120 -15.00 27.53 -4.93
CA ALA A 120 -14.23 27.89 -3.74
C ALA A 120 -12.91 28.61 -4.08
N GLY A 121 -12.50 28.64 -5.36
CA GLY A 121 -11.21 29.19 -5.79
C GLY A 121 -10.01 28.50 -5.15
N ILE A 122 -10.16 27.22 -4.77
CA ILE A 122 -9.11 26.45 -4.09
C ILE A 122 -8.14 25.93 -5.14
N GLY A 123 -6.89 26.41 -5.07
CA GLY A 123 -5.79 25.95 -5.90
C GLY A 123 -5.02 24.77 -5.30
N ASP A 124 -4.17 24.21 -6.16
CA ASP A 124 -3.26 23.06 -6.10
C ASP A 124 -2.15 23.15 -5.04
N GLY A 125 -2.51 23.55 -3.82
CA GLY A 125 -1.64 23.65 -2.66
C GLY A 125 -1.25 22.30 -2.02
N PRO A 126 -0.31 22.33 -1.04
CA PRO A 126 0.09 21.12 -0.32
C PRO A 126 -1.12 20.52 0.43
N ASN A 127 -1.25 19.19 0.37
CA ASN A 127 -2.38 18.41 0.88
C ASN A 127 -3.70 18.50 0.10
N PHE A 128 -3.71 19.17 -1.05
CA PHE A 128 -4.91 19.26 -1.89
C PHE A 128 -5.47 17.90 -2.28
N CYS A 129 -4.59 16.92 -2.56
CA CYS A 129 -4.97 15.55 -2.86
C CYS A 129 -5.76 14.89 -1.72
N PHE A 130 -5.37 15.10 -0.46
CA PHE A 130 -6.09 14.55 0.69
C PHE A 130 -7.47 15.17 0.87
N PHE A 131 -7.60 16.47 0.62
CA PHE A 131 -8.91 17.14 0.62
C PHE A 131 -9.84 16.50 -0.43
N LEU A 132 -9.37 16.42 -1.68
CA LEU A 132 -10.11 15.80 -2.77
C LEU A 132 -10.55 14.37 -2.46
N TRP A 133 -9.63 13.55 -1.93
CA TRP A 133 -9.96 12.17 -1.58
C TRP A 133 -10.98 12.08 -0.45
N ASN A 134 -10.90 12.95 0.56
CA ASN A 134 -11.87 12.95 1.65
C ASN A 134 -13.27 13.35 1.16
N GLU A 135 -13.35 14.38 0.32
CA GLU A 135 -14.63 14.82 -0.24
C GLU A 135 -15.22 13.79 -1.21
N LYS A 136 -14.38 13.16 -2.05
CA LYS A 136 -14.79 12.04 -2.91
C LYS A 136 -15.35 10.88 -2.10
N ALA A 137 -14.64 10.46 -1.04
CA ALA A 137 -15.07 9.37 -0.16
C ALA A 137 -16.39 9.70 0.55
N ARG A 138 -16.55 10.95 1.02
CA ARG A 138 -17.79 11.44 1.65
C ARG A 138 -18.96 11.36 0.66
N PHE A 139 -18.82 11.95 -0.52
CA PHE A 139 -19.86 12.00 -1.54
C PHE A 139 -20.30 10.60 -1.99
N LEU A 140 -19.35 9.72 -2.33
CA LEU A 140 -19.64 8.34 -2.74
C LEU A 140 -20.42 7.57 -1.65
N LYS A 141 -20.09 7.82 -0.38
CA LYS A 141 -20.78 7.18 0.74
C LYS A 141 -22.18 7.75 0.96
N GLU A 142 -22.34 9.07 0.89
CA GLU A 142 -23.61 9.75 1.17
C GLU A 142 -24.64 9.54 0.05
N GLU A 143 -24.23 9.69 -1.21
CA GLU A 143 -25.15 9.65 -2.36
C GLU A 143 -25.34 8.23 -2.90
N PHE A 144 -24.30 7.39 -2.85
CA PHE A 144 -24.32 6.05 -3.48
C PHE A 144 -24.24 4.90 -2.47
N GLY A 145 -24.05 5.18 -1.17
CA GLY A 145 -23.82 4.15 -0.17
C GLY A 145 -22.52 3.37 -0.39
N LEU A 146 -21.60 3.91 -1.20
CA LEU A 146 -20.34 3.25 -1.56
C LEU A 146 -19.23 3.62 -0.58
N GLU A 147 -18.73 2.63 0.16
CA GLU A 147 -17.50 2.77 0.93
C GLU A 147 -16.29 2.61 -0.01
N TRP A 148 -15.68 3.76 -0.36
CA TRP A 148 -14.46 3.86 -1.15
C TRP A 148 -13.25 4.19 -0.26
N PHE A 149 -12.12 3.55 -0.52
CA PHE A 149 -10.86 3.82 0.17
C PHE A 149 -9.90 4.60 -0.71
N SER A 150 -9.45 5.76 -0.21
CA SER A 150 -8.52 6.65 -0.90
C SER A 150 -7.15 6.01 -1.15
N PRO A 151 -6.34 6.56 -2.09
CA PRO A 151 -4.96 6.15 -2.28
C PRO A 151 -4.13 6.14 -0.98
N ALA A 152 -4.36 7.07 -0.05
CA ALA A 152 -3.69 7.08 1.25
C ALA A 152 -4.08 5.90 2.15
N GLN A 153 -5.34 5.47 2.11
CA GLN A 153 -5.82 4.30 2.86
C GLN A 153 -5.39 2.98 2.20
N MET A 154 -5.31 2.95 0.87
CA MET A 154 -4.81 1.80 0.10
C MET A 154 -3.28 1.70 0.09
N ASN A 155 -2.56 2.75 0.48
CA ASN A 155 -1.10 2.78 0.54
C ASN A 155 -0.57 3.48 1.81
N PRO A 156 -0.83 2.93 3.01
CA PRO A 156 -0.57 3.56 4.31
C PRO A 156 0.92 3.77 4.62
N PHE A 157 1.80 3.18 3.82
CA PHE A 157 3.25 3.28 3.97
C PHE A 157 3.88 4.19 2.91
N VAL A 158 3.08 4.72 1.99
CA VAL A 158 3.48 5.70 0.98
C VAL A 158 3.21 7.09 1.54
N ARG A 159 4.14 8.02 1.30
CA ARG A 159 3.95 9.44 1.61
C ARG A 159 3.45 10.16 0.37
N PHE A 160 2.23 10.64 0.44
CA PHE A 160 1.66 11.56 -0.55
C PHE A 160 1.94 13.00 -0.13
N ALA A 161 2.04 13.91 -1.11
CA ALA A 161 2.33 15.34 -0.93
C ALA A 161 1.22 16.18 -1.58
#